data_AF-A0A485KF31-F1
#
_entry.id   AF-A0A485KF31-F1
#
_cell.length_a   1.000
_cell.length_b   1.000
_cell.length_c   1.000
_cell.angle_alpha   90.00
_cell.angle_beta   90.00
_cell.angle_gamma   90.00
#
_symmetry.space_group_name_H-M   'P 1'
#
loop_
_entity.id
_entity.type
_entity.pdbx_description
1 polymer ?
#
loop_
_entity_poly.entity_id
_entity_poly.type
_entity_poly.pdbx_seq_one_letter_code
_entity_poly.pdbx_strand_id
1 'polypeptide(L)'
;MSTAADARILAIGEAAVDEFHNMCTESKDLWRKETCGVADASIWSKPGGKVRIFQAEALLDAPPSIVYEILHLNVSETREWNTSVDACTLVKQLAPNAEIMLTLTFAMYGGLVSARDFINVRVSRDMDGGYIVGTTGIEYSDVPSKSGVTRGMNGVMGFLILPDEATKGTRLVWIINTDVKGWIPRSLIDAAIPAEMESYIMALRKRAAALQATKP
;
A
#
# COMPACT_ATOMS: atom_id res chain seq x y z
N MET A 1 -6.61 27.84 4.51
CA MET A 1 -7.95 27.43 4.98
C MET A 1 -8.36 26.19 4.21
N SER A 2 -8.85 25.15 4.89
CA SER A 2 -9.30 23.90 4.25
C SER A 2 -10.53 24.17 3.39
N THR A 3 -10.54 23.69 2.14
CA THR A 3 -11.69 23.87 1.23
C THR A 3 -12.78 22.83 1.51
N ALA A 4 -14.00 23.07 1.01
CA ALA A 4 -15.07 22.06 1.09
C ALA A 4 -14.72 20.75 0.36
N ALA A 5 -13.86 20.82 -0.67
CA ALA A 5 -13.33 19.64 -1.35
C ALA A 5 -12.33 18.88 -0.46
N ASP A 6 -11.42 19.60 0.22
CA ASP A 6 -10.45 19.01 1.13
C ASP A 6 -11.13 18.28 2.30
N ALA A 7 -12.16 18.88 2.88
CA ALA A 7 -12.94 18.26 3.95
C ALA A 7 -13.62 16.95 3.49
N ARG A 8 -14.11 16.90 2.24
CA ARG A 8 -14.71 15.68 1.67
C ARG A 8 -13.65 14.61 1.43
N ILE A 9 -12.48 14.97 0.89
CA ILE A 9 -11.39 14.01 0.65
C ILE A 9 -10.87 13.46 1.98
N LEU A 10 -10.74 14.31 3.00
CA LEU A 10 -10.37 13.88 4.35
C LEU A 10 -11.37 12.86 4.89
N ALA A 11 -12.68 13.14 4.80
CA ALA A 11 -13.72 12.21 5.25
C ALA A 11 -13.69 10.86 4.49
N ILE A 12 -13.37 10.88 3.19
CA ILE A 12 -13.15 9.65 2.40
C ILE A 12 -11.96 8.86 2.95
N GLY A 13 -10.85 9.53 3.25
CA GLY A 13 -9.66 8.90 3.83
C GLY A 13 -9.92 8.31 5.22
N GLU A 14 -10.67 9.01 6.06
CA GLU A 14 -11.06 8.54 7.39
C GLU A 14 -11.96 7.30 7.32
N ALA A 15 -12.95 7.29 6.43
CA ALA A 15 -13.77 6.11 6.20
C ALA A 15 -12.96 4.93 5.64
N ALA A 16 -11.99 5.21 4.75
CA ALA A 16 -11.15 4.18 4.14
C ALA A 16 -10.24 3.49 5.17
N VAL A 17 -9.70 4.21 6.17
CA VAL A 17 -8.89 3.57 7.21
C VAL A 17 -9.73 2.69 8.15
N ASP A 18 -10.98 3.07 8.42
CA ASP A 18 -11.92 2.25 9.18
C ASP A 18 -12.29 0.97 8.42
N GLU A 19 -12.61 1.10 7.12
CA GLU A 19 -12.88 -0.05 6.25
C GLU A 19 -11.66 -0.96 6.13
N PHE A 20 -10.46 -0.39 5.94
CA PHE A 20 -9.21 -1.13 5.86
C PHE A 20 -8.93 -1.95 7.14
N HIS A 21 -9.18 -1.36 8.32
CA HIS A 21 -9.05 -2.06 9.59
C HIS A 21 -9.99 -3.28 9.68
N ASN A 22 -11.24 -3.12 9.26
CA ASN A 22 -12.21 -4.21 9.21
C ASN A 22 -11.77 -5.32 8.25
N MET A 23 -11.20 -4.97 7.09
CA MET A 23 -10.67 -5.94 6.14
C MET A 23 -9.48 -6.74 6.71
N CYS A 24 -8.60 -6.09 7.47
CA CYS A 24 -7.44 -6.75 8.09
C CYS A 24 -7.84 -7.79 9.14
N THR A 25 -8.95 -7.55 9.84
CA THR A 25 -9.46 -8.39 10.93
C THR A 25 -10.48 -9.43 10.47
N GLU A 26 -10.81 -9.45 9.18
CA GLU A 26 -11.74 -10.41 8.61
C GLU A 26 -11.20 -11.85 8.68
N SER A 27 -12.09 -12.78 9.04
CA SER A 27 -11.81 -14.22 9.00
C SER A 27 -11.32 -14.64 7.61
N LYS A 28 -10.36 -15.56 7.58
CA LYS A 28 -9.81 -16.10 6.32
C LYS A 28 -10.67 -17.18 5.68
N ASP A 29 -11.87 -17.47 6.20
CA ASP A 29 -12.77 -18.50 5.67
C ASP A 29 -13.21 -18.24 4.21
N LEU A 30 -13.35 -16.97 3.83
CA LEU A 30 -13.72 -16.55 2.47
C LEU A 30 -12.51 -16.21 1.59
N TRP A 31 -11.30 -16.39 2.13
CA TRP A 31 -10.06 -16.05 1.45
C TRP A 31 -9.40 -17.31 0.89
N ARG A 32 -9.01 -17.24 -0.38
CA ARG A 32 -8.18 -18.27 -1.00
C ARG A 32 -6.72 -18.01 -0.64
N LYS A 33 -6.04 -19.01 -0.08
CA LYS A 33 -4.59 -18.95 0.10
C LYS A 33 -3.89 -19.02 -1.27
N GLU A 34 -2.99 -18.07 -1.52
CA GLU A 34 -2.13 -18.05 -2.70
C GLU A 34 -0.77 -18.68 -2.38
N THR A 35 -0.04 -19.09 -3.41
CA THR A 35 1.35 -19.52 -3.25
C THR A 35 2.19 -18.34 -2.78
N CYS A 36 3.05 -18.57 -1.79
CA CYS A 36 3.99 -17.59 -1.26
C CYS A 36 5.36 -18.26 -1.13
N GLY A 37 6.36 -17.76 -1.86
CA GLY A 37 7.75 -18.25 -1.82
C GLY A 37 8.59 -17.63 -0.70
N VAL A 38 8.06 -16.66 0.05
CA VAL A 38 8.78 -15.90 1.07
C VAL A 38 8.52 -16.51 2.46
N ALA A 39 9.60 -16.83 3.17
CA ALA A 39 9.53 -17.31 4.55
C ALA A 39 8.87 -16.29 5.49
N ASP A 40 8.12 -16.80 6.46
CA ASP A 40 7.36 -16.02 7.44
C ASP A 40 6.44 -14.96 6.79
N ALA A 41 5.93 -15.29 5.60
CA ALA A 41 4.93 -14.53 4.90
C ALA A 41 3.85 -15.46 4.34
N SER A 42 2.64 -14.95 4.20
CA SER A 42 1.52 -15.65 3.59
C SER A 42 0.68 -14.66 2.80
N ILE A 43 0.15 -15.12 1.68
CA ILE A 43 -0.67 -14.31 0.77
C ILE A 43 -2.02 -15.00 0.62
N TRP A 44 -3.07 -14.20 0.66
CA TRP A 44 -4.43 -14.60 0.41
C TRP A 44 -5.09 -13.66 -0.58
N SER A 45 -6.17 -14.12 -1.18
CA SER A 45 -6.98 -13.27 -2.03
C SER A 45 -8.45 -13.66 -2.02
N LYS A 46 -9.31 -12.71 -2.35
CA LYS A 46 -10.76 -12.93 -2.48
C LYS A 46 -11.36 -12.04 -3.57
N PRO A 47 -12.56 -12.36 -4.10
CA PRO A 47 -13.29 -11.45 -4.95
C PRO A 47 -13.58 -10.12 -4.24
N GLY A 48 -13.26 -8.98 -4.87
CA GLY A 48 -13.54 -7.62 -4.39
C GLY A 48 -14.55 -6.86 -5.26
N GLY A 49 -15.50 -7.59 -5.86
CA GLY A 49 -16.43 -7.04 -6.84
C GLY A 49 -15.74 -6.79 -8.17
N LYS A 50 -15.36 -5.54 -8.44
CA LYS A 50 -14.77 -5.15 -9.74
C LYS A 50 -13.33 -5.59 -9.90
N VAL A 51 -12.55 -5.77 -8.84
CA VAL A 51 -11.17 -6.28 -8.90
C VAL A 51 -10.96 -7.27 -7.76
N ARG A 52 -9.90 -8.07 -7.84
CA ARG A 52 -9.55 -9.01 -6.77
C ARG A 52 -8.83 -8.27 -5.66
N ILE A 53 -9.10 -8.65 -4.41
CA ILE A 53 -8.40 -8.13 -3.24
C ILE A 53 -7.34 -9.15 -2.86
N PHE A 54 -6.13 -8.68 -2.61
CA PHE A 54 -5.02 -9.48 -2.11
C PHE A 54 -4.61 -8.97 -0.74
N GLN A 55 -4.27 -9.88 0.16
CA GLN A 55 -3.72 -9.56 1.47
C GLN A 55 -2.45 -10.38 1.67
N ALA A 56 -1.36 -9.72 2.03
CA ALA A 56 -0.18 -10.36 2.59
C ALA A 56 -0.14 -10.16 4.11
N GLU A 57 0.30 -11.18 4.83
CA GLU A 57 0.80 -11.05 6.20
C GLU A 57 2.27 -11.47 6.22
N ALA A 58 3.12 -10.71 6.90
CA ALA A 58 4.54 -11.02 7.01
C ALA A 58 5.12 -10.60 8.36
N LEU A 59 6.08 -11.38 8.86
CA LEU A 59 6.91 -10.99 10.00
C LEU A 59 8.14 -10.22 9.53
N LEU A 60 8.50 -9.15 10.23
CA LEU A 60 9.70 -8.37 9.98
C LEU A 60 10.50 -8.26 11.28
N ASP A 61 11.79 -8.54 11.20
CA ASP A 61 12.75 -8.34 12.30
C ASP A 61 13.15 -6.86 12.38
N ALA A 62 12.17 -6.03 12.74
CA ALA A 62 12.33 -4.60 12.97
C ALA A 62 11.17 -4.09 13.86
N PRO A 63 11.39 -3.07 14.71
CA PRO A 63 10.31 -2.46 15.49
C PRO A 63 9.21 -1.84 14.61
N PRO A 64 7.94 -1.81 15.05
CA PRO A 64 6.84 -1.18 14.30
C PRO A 64 7.12 0.26 13.86
N SER A 65 7.85 1.02 14.68
CA SER A 65 8.24 2.40 14.37
C SER A 65 9.19 2.52 13.18
N ILE A 66 10.12 1.58 13.00
CA ILE A 66 11.00 1.52 11.81
C ILE A 66 10.18 1.23 10.56
N VAL A 67 9.28 0.26 10.64
CA VAL A 67 8.44 -0.13 9.51
C VAL A 67 7.49 1.00 9.13
N TYR A 68 6.89 1.68 10.12
CA TYR A 68 6.04 2.84 9.90
C TYR A 68 6.80 4.02 9.29
N GLU A 69 8.03 4.28 9.74
CA GLU A 69 8.88 5.32 9.14
C GLU A 69 9.11 5.07 7.66
N ILE A 70 9.44 3.84 7.26
CA ILE A 70 9.67 3.51 5.85
C ILE A 70 8.38 3.63 5.02
N LEU A 71 7.26 3.08 5.53
CA LEU A 71 6.03 2.95 4.75
C LEU A 71 5.19 4.23 4.72
N HIS A 72 5.31 5.09 5.72
CA HIS A 72 4.51 6.32 5.81
C HIS A 72 5.36 7.58 5.76
N LEU A 73 6.31 7.76 6.69
CA LEU A 73 7.05 9.01 6.84
C LEU A 73 8.04 9.26 5.68
N ASN A 74 8.71 8.21 5.25
CA ASN A 74 9.72 8.23 4.18
C ASN A 74 9.18 7.61 2.88
N VAL A 75 7.85 7.65 2.67
CA VAL A 75 7.22 7.04 1.49
C VAL A 75 7.78 7.58 0.16
N SER A 76 8.28 8.82 0.14
CA SER A 76 8.91 9.43 -1.03
C SER A 76 10.24 8.76 -1.42
N GLU A 77 10.91 8.08 -0.47
CA GLU A 77 12.14 7.31 -0.68
C GLU A 77 11.86 5.90 -1.23
N THR A 78 10.60 5.55 -1.52
CA THR A 78 10.22 4.20 -1.96
C THR A 78 11.06 3.69 -3.13
N ARG A 79 11.43 4.56 -4.07
CA ARG A 79 12.26 4.22 -5.24
C ARG A 79 13.62 3.60 -4.87
N GLU A 80 14.16 3.92 -3.70
CA GLU A 80 15.48 3.43 -3.27
C GLU A 80 15.51 1.93 -2.96
N TRP A 81 14.33 1.35 -2.70
CA TRP A 81 14.23 -0.04 -2.25
C TRP A 81 13.12 -0.82 -2.96
N ASN A 82 12.07 -0.16 -3.44
CA ASN A 82 10.94 -0.77 -4.14
C ASN A 82 11.21 -0.82 -5.65
N THR A 83 11.04 -2.00 -6.25
CA THR A 83 11.27 -2.23 -7.69
C THR A 83 10.10 -1.83 -8.58
N SER A 84 8.95 -1.51 -8.00
CA SER A 84 7.68 -1.40 -8.74
C SER A 84 7.09 0.00 -8.71
N VAL A 85 7.51 0.81 -7.74
CA VAL A 85 7.12 2.21 -7.61
C VAL A 85 8.29 3.11 -8.00
N ASP A 86 8.05 3.96 -9.00
CA ASP A 86 9.00 4.93 -9.53
C ASP A 86 9.12 6.14 -8.61
N ALA A 87 7.98 6.66 -8.13
CA ALA A 87 7.93 7.84 -7.28
C ALA A 87 6.65 7.87 -6.43
N CYS A 88 6.77 8.44 -5.22
CA CYS A 88 5.66 8.85 -4.39
C CYS A 88 5.83 10.34 -4.07
N THR A 89 4.86 11.15 -4.45
CA THR A 89 4.93 12.61 -4.34
C THR A 89 3.77 13.13 -3.50
N LEU A 90 4.07 13.90 -2.46
CA LEU A 90 3.07 14.65 -1.70
C LEU A 90 2.45 15.70 -2.60
N VAL A 91 1.14 15.56 -2.85
CA VAL A 91 0.34 16.54 -3.60
C VAL A 91 -0.17 17.61 -2.64
N LYS A 92 -0.71 17.18 -1.49
CA LYS A 92 -1.30 18.09 -0.51
C LYS A 92 -1.41 17.46 0.87
N GLN A 93 -1.00 18.20 1.90
CA GLN A 93 -1.32 17.84 3.28
C GLN A 93 -2.76 18.30 3.62
N LEU A 94 -3.60 17.39 4.10
CA LEU A 94 -4.99 17.69 4.49
C LEU A 94 -5.12 17.90 6.01
N ALA A 95 -4.41 17.09 6.79
CA ALA A 95 -4.32 17.14 8.25
C ALA A 95 -2.97 16.53 8.69
N PRO A 96 -2.54 16.64 9.97
CA PRO A 96 -1.26 16.07 10.42
C PRO A 96 -1.07 14.58 10.10
N ASN A 97 -2.16 13.82 10.03
CA ASN A 97 -2.18 12.39 9.76
C ASN A 97 -2.86 12.02 8.42
N ALA A 98 -3.12 13.01 7.55
CA ALA A 98 -3.85 12.79 6.30
C ALA A 98 -3.26 13.59 5.15
N GLU A 99 -3.01 12.91 4.03
CA GLU A 99 -2.32 13.45 2.87
C GLU A 99 -2.91 12.94 1.55
N ILE A 100 -2.82 13.75 0.50
CA ILE A 100 -3.01 13.34 -0.89
C ILE A 100 -1.63 13.05 -1.47
N MET A 101 -1.46 11.84 -1.99
CA MET A 101 -0.22 11.35 -2.60
C MET A 101 -0.46 10.96 -4.05
N LEU A 102 0.48 11.33 -4.92
CA LEU A 102 0.60 10.81 -6.27
C LEU A 102 1.65 9.70 -6.28
N THR A 103 1.25 8.49 -6.61
CA THR A 103 2.15 7.34 -6.77
C THR A 103 2.30 7.04 -8.26
N LEU A 104 3.53 6.95 -8.75
CA LEU A 104 3.86 6.55 -10.11
C LEU A 104 4.55 5.18 -10.08
N THR A 105 4.11 4.23 -10.89
CA THR A 105 4.74 2.92 -11.03
C THR A 105 5.70 2.90 -12.20
N PHE A 106 6.65 1.97 -12.17
CA PHE A 106 7.38 1.61 -13.37
C PHE A 106 6.45 0.93 -14.39
N ALA A 107 6.86 0.95 -15.66
CA ALA A 107 6.27 0.08 -16.67
C ALA A 107 6.67 -1.37 -16.39
N MET A 108 5.73 -2.30 -16.58
CA MET A 108 5.95 -3.73 -16.30
C MET A 108 6.27 -4.50 -17.60
N TYR A 109 6.86 -5.69 -17.45
CA TYR A 109 7.17 -6.63 -18.54
C TYR A 109 7.96 -6.01 -19.69
N GLY A 110 9.00 -5.23 -19.39
CA GLY A 110 9.83 -4.59 -20.41
C GLY A 110 9.10 -3.55 -21.26
N GLY A 111 8.02 -2.95 -20.73
CA GLY A 111 7.25 -1.90 -21.40
C GLY A 111 5.95 -2.38 -22.05
N LEU A 112 5.64 -3.67 -21.99
CA LEU A 112 4.38 -4.22 -22.50
C LEU A 112 3.16 -3.67 -21.74
N VAL A 113 3.37 -3.36 -20.47
CA VAL A 113 2.40 -2.72 -19.58
C VAL A 113 2.96 -1.35 -19.22
N SER A 114 2.32 -0.29 -19.73
CA SER A 114 2.71 1.11 -19.46
C SER A 114 2.80 1.45 -17.95
N ALA A 115 3.46 2.56 -17.62
CA ALA A 115 3.42 3.07 -16.25
C ALA A 115 1.99 3.46 -15.85
N ARG A 116 1.68 3.33 -14.56
CA ARG A 116 0.43 3.83 -13.96
C ARG A 116 0.72 4.94 -12.98
N ASP A 117 -0.18 5.92 -12.90
CA ASP A 117 -0.23 6.82 -11.76
C ASP A 117 -1.53 6.61 -10.96
N PHE A 118 -1.45 6.86 -9.65
CA PHE A 118 -2.55 6.74 -8.71
C PHE A 118 -2.56 7.98 -7.83
N ILE A 119 -3.71 8.62 -7.73
CA ILE A 119 -3.92 9.70 -6.74
C ILE A 119 -4.67 9.07 -5.58
N ASN A 120 -4.04 9.08 -4.42
CA ASN A 120 -4.57 8.44 -3.23
C ASN A 120 -4.71 9.46 -2.11
N VAL A 121 -5.78 9.35 -1.33
CA VAL A 121 -5.78 9.88 0.04
C VAL A 121 -5.26 8.78 0.97
N ARG A 122 -4.36 9.16 1.87
CA ARG A 122 -3.80 8.27 2.89
C ARG A 122 -4.08 8.87 4.26
N VAL A 123 -4.53 8.05 5.19
CA VAL A 123 -4.77 8.42 6.59
C VAL A 123 -4.05 7.45 7.50
N SER A 124 -3.23 7.98 8.41
CA SER A 124 -2.54 7.21 9.45
C SER A 124 -3.18 7.41 10.82
N ARG A 125 -3.11 6.38 11.66
CA ARG A 125 -3.48 6.44 13.09
C ARG A 125 -2.52 5.57 13.90
N ASP A 126 -2.27 5.99 15.13
CA ASP A 126 -1.60 5.16 16.13
C ASP A 126 -2.54 4.03 16.59
N MET A 127 -1.98 2.87 16.86
CA MET A 127 -2.63 1.71 17.43
C MET A 127 -1.92 1.32 18.73
N ASP A 128 -2.45 0.36 19.48
CA ASP A 128 -1.76 -0.17 20.65
C ASP A 128 -0.42 -0.81 20.27
N GLY A 129 0.68 -0.11 20.55
CA GLY A 129 2.04 -0.51 20.19
C GLY A 129 2.37 -0.52 18.69
N GLY A 130 1.49 -0.01 17.83
CA GLY A 130 1.61 -0.12 16.37
C GLY A 130 0.96 1.03 15.62
N TYR A 131 0.73 0.84 14.32
CA TYR A 131 0.23 1.85 13.40
C TYR A 131 -0.71 1.26 12.35
N ILE A 132 -1.63 2.07 11.87
CA ILE A 132 -2.46 1.75 10.70
C ILE A 132 -2.36 2.89 9.69
N VAL A 133 -2.24 2.54 8.41
CA VAL A 133 -2.22 3.47 7.28
C VAL A 133 -3.24 3.01 6.25
N GLY A 134 -4.44 3.61 6.28
CA GLY A 134 -5.49 3.38 5.30
C GLY A 134 -5.27 4.23 4.05
N THR A 135 -5.57 3.68 2.88
CA THR A 135 -5.37 4.33 1.58
C THR A 135 -6.53 4.00 0.66
N THR A 136 -7.02 4.99 -0.09
CA THR A 136 -7.94 4.77 -1.20
C THR A 136 -7.67 5.74 -2.33
N GLY A 137 -7.98 5.33 -3.56
CA GLY A 137 -7.92 6.20 -4.73
C GLY A 137 -9.00 7.26 -4.68
N ILE A 138 -8.70 8.45 -5.23
CA ILE A 138 -9.62 9.57 -5.36
C ILE A 138 -9.55 10.19 -6.75
N GLU A 139 -10.64 10.82 -7.17
CA GLU A 139 -10.61 11.76 -8.29
C GLU A 139 -10.15 13.12 -7.77
N TYR A 140 -9.12 13.69 -8.41
CA TYR A 140 -8.54 14.97 -7.99
C TYR A 140 -8.08 15.76 -9.21
N SER A 141 -8.80 16.83 -9.53
CA SER A 141 -8.63 17.61 -10.77
C SER A 141 -7.32 18.37 -10.85
N ASP A 142 -6.71 18.70 -9.70
CA ASP A 142 -5.49 19.51 -9.66
C ASP A 142 -4.25 18.74 -10.14
N VAL A 143 -4.38 17.42 -10.32
CA VAL A 143 -3.31 16.55 -10.85
C VAL A 143 -3.75 16.00 -12.21
N PRO A 144 -3.34 16.66 -13.32
CA PRO A 144 -3.74 16.26 -14.66
C PRO A 144 -3.14 14.90 -15.05
N SER A 145 -3.78 14.23 -16.00
CA SER A 145 -3.24 13.00 -16.59
C SER A 145 -2.00 13.30 -17.43
N LYS A 146 -1.00 12.40 -17.37
CA LYS A 146 0.23 12.52 -18.15
C LYS A 146 0.17 11.63 -19.39
N SER A 147 0.66 12.13 -20.52
CA SER A 147 0.78 11.31 -21.74
C SER A 147 1.67 10.09 -21.50
N GLY A 148 1.28 8.92 -22.02
CA GLY A 148 2.00 7.66 -21.84
C GLY A 148 1.86 6.99 -20.46
N VAL A 149 1.13 7.61 -19.53
CA VAL A 149 0.84 7.06 -18.19
C VAL A 149 -0.66 6.85 -18.05
N THR A 150 -1.06 5.64 -17.64
CA THR A 150 -2.47 5.32 -17.42
C THR A 150 -2.87 5.61 -15.98
N ARG A 151 -3.89 6.44 -15.76
CA ARG A 151 -4.46 6.67 -14.43
C ARG A 151 -5.18 5.42 -13.93
N GLY A 152 -4.62 4.78 -12.92
CA GLY A 152 -5.27 3.70 -12.19
C GLY A 152 -6.20 4.25 -11.09
N MET A 153 -6.95 3.36 -10.46
CA MET A 153 -7.79 3.67 -9.30
C MET A 153 -7.63 2.58 -8.25
N ASN A 154 -7.22 2.96 -7.04
CA ASN A 154 -7.17 2.03 -5.92
C ASN A 154 -8.53 2.02 -5.20
N GLY A 155 -8.99 0.84 -4.82
CA GLY A 155 -9.97 0.71 -3.75
C GLY A 155 -9.29 0.86 -2.38
N VAL A 156 -10.02 0.50 -1.31
CA VAL A 156 -9.47 0.51 0.04
C VAL A 156 -8.35 -0.52 0.16
N MET A 157 -7.19 -0.04 0.60
CA MET A 157 -5.94 -0.78 0.75
C MET A 157 -5.06 -0.10 1.81
N GLY A 158 -3.91 -0.67 2.15
CA GLY A 158 -3.04 -0.05 3.15
C GLY A 158 -2.15 -1.00 3.91
N PHE A 159 -1.59 -0.50 5.02
CA PHE A 159 -0.70 -1.24 5.91
C PHE A 159 -1.22 -1.19 7.35
N LEU A 160 -1.29 -2.35 7.99
CA LEU A 160 -1.46 -2.48 9.44
C LEU A 160 -0.16 -3.05 10.00
N ILE A 161 0.46 -2.30 10.91
CA ILE A 161 1.82 -2.50 11.39
C ILE A 161 1.72 -2.71 12.89
N LEU A 162 1.77 -3.96 13.35
CA LEU A 162 1.55 -4.31 14.75
C LEU A 162 2.81 -4.94 15.35
N PRO A 163 3.03 -4.80 16.67
CA PRO A 163 4.08 -5.55 17.34
C PRO A 163 3.77 -7.05 17.26
N ASP A 164 4.83 -7.85 17.16
CA ASP A 164 4.73 -9.31 17.27
C ASP A 164 5.41 -9.79 18.56
N GLU A 165 4.63 -10.38 19.47
CA GLU A 165 5.12 -10.79 20.79
C GLU A 165 6.19 -11.89 20.73
N ALA A 166 6.10 -12.80 19.75
CA ALA A 166 7.00 -13.94 19.64
C ALA A 166 8.38 -13.53 19.14
N THR A 167 8.43 -12.69 18.11
CA THR A 167 9.67 -12.24 17.47
C THR A 167 10.22 -10.95 18.07
N LYS A 168 9.41 -10.20 18.84
CA LYS A 168 9.66 -8.81 19.27
C LYS A 168 9.85 -7.84 18.09
N GLY A 169 9.48 -8.27 16.89
CA GLY A 169 9.52 -7.49 15.67
C GLY A 169 8.15 -6.93 15.31
N THR A 170 7.85 -6.94 14.02
CA THR A 170 6.59 -6.43 13.46
C THR A 170 5.83 -7.53 12.74
N ARG A 171 4.53 -7.63 13.03
CA ARG A 171 3.55 -8.29 12.16
C ARG A 171 2.93 -7.25 11.23
N LEU A 172 3.25 -7.37 9.94
CA LEU A 172 2.69 -6.53 8.89
C LEU A 172 1.50 -7.23 8.24
N VAL A 173 0.37 -6.53 8.11
CA VAL A 173 -0.71 -6.87 7.19
C VAL A 173 -0.75 -5.82 6.09
N TRP A 174 -0.73 -6.26 4.84
CA TRP A 174 -0.76 -5.39 3.68
C TRP A 174 -1.87 -5.85 2.73
N ILE A 175 -2.80 -4.96 2.41
CA ILE A 175 -3.85 -5.23 1.42
C ILE A 175 -3.55 -4.44 0.16
N ILE A 176 -3.78 -5.07 -1.00
CA ILE A 176 -3.83 -4.42 -2.31
C ILE A 176 -5.22 -4.63 -2.90
N ASN A 177 -5.82 -3.53 -3.33
CA ASN A 177 -7.09 -3.48 -4.06
C ASN A 177 -6.94 -2.44 -5.17
N THR A 178 -6.54 -2.86 -6.36
CA THR A 178 -6.15 -1.93 -7.42
C THR A 178 -6.80 -2.26 -8.75
N ASP A 179 -7.39 -1.24 -9.38
CA ASP A 179 -7.80 -1.23 -10.77
C ASP A 179 -6.77 -0.44 -11.58
N VAL A 180 -5.82 -1.15 -12.18
CA VAL A 180 -4.75 -0.56 -12.98
C VAL A 180 -5.23 0.08 -14.28
N LYS A 181 -6.51 -0.11 -14.65
CA LYS A 181 -7.15 0.34 -15.89
C LYS A 181 -6.42 -0.10 -17.17
N GLY A 182 -7.03 0.24 -18.30
CA GLY A 182 -6.50 -0.06 -19.64
C GLY A 182 -6.81 -1.47 -20.13
N TRP A 183 -6.15 -1.86 -21.22
CA TRP A 183 -6.39 -3.12 -21.94
C TRP A 183 -5.47 -4.25 -21.47
N ILE A 184 -5.45 -4.53 -20.17
CA ILE A 184 -4.67 -5.64 -19.61
C ILE A 184 -5.62 -6.76 -19.18
N PRO A 185 -5.37 -8.01 -19.60
CA PRO A 185 -6.15 -9.16 -19.13
C PRO A 185 -6.08 -9.26 -17.60
N ARG A 186 -7.23 -9.37 -16.95
CA ARG A 186 -7.31 -9.44 -15.49
C ARG A 186 -6.52 -10.60 -14.90
N SER A 187 -6.57 -11.76 -15.55
CA SER A 187 -5.81 -12.94 -15.12
C SER A 187 -4.31 -12.69 -15.05
N LEU A 188 -3.77 -11.83 -15.92
CA LEU A 188 -2.36 -11.45 -15.90
C LEU A 188 -2.04 -10.57 -14.68
N ILE A 189 -2.92 -9.60 -14.38
CA ILE A 189 -2.78 -8.74 -13.19
C ILE A 189 -2.85 -9.61 -11.93
N ASP A 190 -3.90 -10.43 -11.81
CA ASP A 190 -4.13 -11.28 -10.64
C ASP A 190 -2.98 -12.27 -10.41
N ALA A 191 -2.34 -12.77 -11.48
CA ALA A 191 -1.18 -13.65 -11.38
C ALA A 191 0.11 -12.91 -10.98
N ALA A 192 0.21 -11.61 -11.27
CA ALA A 192 1.39 -10.80 -10.97
C ALA A 192 1.43 -10.29 -9.52
N ILE A 193 0.26 -10.02 -8.92
CA ILE A 193 0.19 -9.40 -7.58
C ILE A 193 0.89 -10.22 -6.48
N PRO A 194 0.76 -11.57 -6.39
CA PRO A 194 1.49 -12.32 -5.37
C PRO A 194 3.02 -12.18 -5.50
N ALA A 195 3.56 -12.25 -6.72
CA ALA A 195 5.00 -12.07 -6.95
C ALA A 195 5.47 -10.66 -6.61
N GLU A 196 4.65 -9.65 -6.90
CA GLU A 196 4.89 -8.27 -6.47
C GLU A 196 4.91 -8.16 -4.95
N MET A 197 3.95 -8.78 -4.26
CA MET A 197 3.89 -8.76 -2.81
C MET A 197 5.12 -9.40 -2.17
N GLU A 198 5.57 -10.54 -2.71
CA GLU A 198 6.80 -11.21 -2.28
C GLU A 198 8.03 -10.31 -2.45
N SER A 199 8.20 -9.72 -3.64
CA SER A 199 9.31 -8.80 -3.95
C SER A 199 9.34 -7.63 -2.98
N TYR A 200 8.18 -7.00 -2.75
CA TYR A 200 8.04 -5.86 -1.86
C TYR A 200 8.35 -6.22 -0.40
N ILE A 201 7.88 -7.37 0.10
CA ILE A 201 8.18 -7.83 1.47
C ILE A 201 9.68 -8.05 1.66
N MET A 202 10.35 -8.71 0.70
CA MET A 202 11.80 -8.92 0.77
C MET A 202 12.57 -7.60 0.75
N ALA A 203 12.18 -6.68 -0.14
CA ALA A 203 12.79 -5.36 -0.24
C ALA A 203 12.58 -4.52 1.04
N LEU A 204 11.37 -4.56 1.60
CA LEU A 204 11.04 -3.87 2.84
C LEU A 204 11.86 -4.40 4.02
N ARG A 205 12.01 -5.72 4.16
CA ARG A 205 12.89 -6.33 5.19
C ARG A 205 14.33 -5.83 5.07
N LYS A 206 14.87 -5.77 3.85
CA LYS A 206 16.21 -5.24 3.60
C LYS A 206 16.32 -3.75 3.97
N ARG A 207 15.32 -2.94 3.62
CA ARG A 207 15.28 -1.51 3.98
C ARG A 207 15.16 -1.30 5.49
N ALA A 208 14.33 -2.11 6.16
CA ALA A 208 14.14 -2.06 7.61
C ALA A 208 15.44 -2.38 8.36
N ALA A 209 16.14 -3.44 7.97
CA ALA A 209 17.44 -3.79 8.56
C ALA A 209 18.48 -2.67 8.36
N ALA A 210 18.53 -2.08 7.14
CA ALA A 210 19.45 -0.99 6.85
C ALA A 210 19.14 0.27 7.68
N LEU A 211 17.87 0.66 7.78
CA LEU A 211 17.46 1.84 8.57
C LEU A 211 17.71 1.61 10.06
N GLN A 212 17.38 0.43 10.58
CA GLN A 212 17.63 0.09 11.98
C GLN A 212 19.11 0.18 12.34
N ALA A 213 20.00 -0.26 11.46
CA ALA A 213 21.45 -0.17 11.67
C ALA A 213 22.00 1.27 11.73
N THR A 214 21.22 2.26 11.25
CA THR A 214 21.59 3.69 11.33
C THR A 214 21.08 4.38 12.58
N LYS A 215 20.18 3.73 13.34
CA LYS A 215 19.64 4.28 14.58
C LYS A 215 20.50 3.84 15.77
N PRO A 216 20.83 4.77 16.69
CA PRO A 216 21.65 4.48 17.86
C PRO A 216 20.96 3.55 18.86
#